data_AF-A0A349MDL2-F1
#
_entry.id   AF-A0A349MDL2-F1
#
_cell.length_a   1.000
_cell.length_b   1.000
_cell.length_c   1.000
_cell.angle_alpha   90.00
_cell.angle_beta   90.00
_cell.angle_gamma   90.00
#
_symmetry.space_group_name_H-M   'P 1'
#
loop_
_entity.id
_entity.type
_entity.pdbx_description
1 polymer ?
#
loop_
_entity_poly.entity_id
_entity_poly.type
_entity_poly.pdbx_seq_one_letter_code
_entity_poly.pdbx_strand_id
1 'polypeptide(L)' 'MLEVIKAFEHVTGEAVPYVVGERRSGDVVSIWANASRAREELGWTTKRSLETSLADAWKWQQTLKRE' A
#
# COMPACT_ATOMS: atom_id res chain seq x y z
N MET A 1 -4.39 -1.92 7.71
CA MET A 1 -5.41 -1.95 6.64
C MET A 1 -6.12 -0.61 6.49
N LEU A 2 -6.80 -0.11 7.52
CA LEU A 2 -7.59 1.14 7.42
C LEU A 2 -6.75 2.38 7.05
N GLU A 3 -5.49 2.46 7.48
CA GLU A 3 -4.58 3.55 7.10
C GLU A 3 -4.28 3.56 5.60
N VAL A 4 -4.19 2.38 4.96
CA VAL A 4 -3.98 2.26 3.51
C VAL A 4 -5.21 2.75 2.76
N ILE A 5 -6.42 2.43 3.25
CA ILE A 5 -7.68 2.93 2.67
C ILE A 5 -7.69 4.46 2.72
N LYS A 6 -7.46 5.04 3.91
CA LYS A 6 -7.44 6.51 4.08
C LYS A 6 -6.39 7.18 3.21
N ALA A 7 -5.17 6.62 3.14
CA ALA A 7 -4.10 7.14 2.30
C ALA A 7 -4.49 7.07 0.81
N PHE A 8 -5.12 5.98 0.38
CA PHE A 8 -5.59 5.81 -0.99
C PHE A 8 -6.67 6.85 -1.33
N GLU A 9 -7.71 6.99 -0.51
CA GLU A 9 -8.77 7.99 -0.72
C GLU A 9 -8.18 9.41 -0.75
N HIS A 10 -7.20 9.70 0.12
CA HIS A 10 -6.52 11.00 0.13
C HIS A 10 -5.76 11.29 -1.17
N VAL A 11 -4.99 10.33 -1.69
CA VAL A 11 -4.14 10.57 -2.88
C VAL A 11 -4.89 10.46 -4.20
N THR A 12 -6.01 9.72 -4.23
CA THR A 12 -6.79 9.49 -5.45
C THR A 12 -8.04 10.35 -5.54
N GLY A 13 -8.58 10.80 -4.42
CA GLY A 13 -9.90 11.45 -4.34
C GLY A 13 -11.07 10.47 -4.56
N GLU A 14 -10.81 9.18 -4.72
CA GLU A 14 -11.82 8.16 -4.95
C GLU A 14 -12.26 7.56 -3.61
N ALA A 15 -13.57 7.42 -3.41
CA ALA A 15 -14.10 6.75 -2.22
C ALA A 15 -13.93 5.23 -2.32
N VAL A 16 -13.53 4.60 -1.23
CA VAL A 16 -13.35 3.14 -1.14
C VAL A 16 -14.34 2.58 -0.10
N PRO A 17 -15.58 2.28 -0.49
CA PRO A 17 -16.56 1.71 0.44
C PRO A 17 -16.13 0.31 0.87
N TYR A 18 -16.14 0.06 2.19
CA TYR A 18 -15.78 -1.25 2.76
C TYR A 18 -16.69 -1.61 3.94
N VAL A 19 -16.71 -2.89 4.28
CA VAL A 19 -17.33 -3.44 5.50
C VAL A 19 -16.31 -4.28 6.24
N VAL A 20 -16.37 -4.28 7.58
CA VAL A 20 -15.50 -5.14 8.40
C VAL A 20 -16.16 -6.51 8.47
N GLY A 21 -15.59 -7.48 7.77
CA GLY A 21 -16.00 -8.89 7.79
C GLY A 21 -15.26 -9.71 8.85
N GLU A 22 -15.45 -11.02 8.80
CA GLU A 22 -14.73 -11.96 9.66
C GLU A 22 -13.23 -11.98 9.34
N ARG A 23 -12.43 -12.39 10.34
CA ARG A 23 -10.98 -12.55 10.14
C ARG A 23 -10.73 -13.64 9.10
N ARG A 24 -9.92 -13.34 8.09
CA ARG A 24 -9.47 -14.33 7.12
C ARG A 24 -8.59 -15.38 7.82
N SER A 25 -8.92 -16.65 7.64
CA SER A 25 -8.12 -17.75 8.19
C SER A 25 -6.68 -17.68 7.68
N GLY A 26 -5.72 -17.79 8.59
CA GLY A 26 -4.28 -17.70 8.29
C GLY A 26 -3.68 -16.29 8.37
N ASP A 27 -4.49 -15.23 8.45
CA ASP A 27 -3.96 -13.87 8.57
C ASP A 27 -3.33 -13.63 9.95
N VAL A 28 -2.11 -13.10 9.97
CA VAL A 28 -1.44 -12.60 11.16
C VAL A 28 -1.93 -11.18 11.51
N VAL A 29 -1.77 -10.76 12.77
CA VAL A 29 -2.21 -9.42 13.22
C VAL A 29 -1.40 -8.31 12.55
N SER A 30 -0.09 -8.52 12.38
CA SER A 30 0.81 -7.54 11.82
C SER A 30 2.12 -8.17 11.36
N ILE A 31 2.70 -7.64 10.28
CA ILE A 31 3.99 -8.07 9.74
C ILE A 31 4.70 -6.91 9.06
N TRP A 32 5.99 -6.75 9.31
CA TRP A 32 6.85 -5.76 8.67
C TRP A 32 8.31 -6.22 8.68
N ALA A 33 9.13 -5.65 7.79
CA ALA A 33 10.54 -5.99 7.68
C ALA A 33 11.42 -5.08 8.56
N ASN A 34 12.46 -5.66 9.16
CA ASN A 34 13.65 -4.89 9.56
C ASN A 34 14.57 -4.79 8.33
N ALA A 35 14.68 -3.59 7.75
CA ALA A 35 15.47 -3.35 6.54
C ALA A 35 16.93 -2.94 6.82
N SER A 36 17.42 -2.99 8.07
CA SER A 36 18.78 -2.54 8.42
C SER A 36 19.86 -3.31 7.66
N ARG A 37 19.72 -4.63 7.53
CA ARG A 37 20.71 -5.44 6.81
C ARG A 37 20.87 -5.03 5.35
N ALA A 38 19.77 -4.78 4.65
CA ALA A 38 19.81 -4.31 3.26
C ALA A 38 20.46 -2.92 3.15
N ARG A 39 20.25 -2.05 4.14
CA ARG A 39 20.89 -0.74 4.21
C ARG A 39 22.40 -0.85 4.43
N GLU A 40 22.82 -1.72 5.34
CA GLU A 40 24.22 -1.89 5.74
C GLU A 40 25.04 -2.61 4.68
N GLU A 41 24.53 -3.74 4.16
CA GLU A 41 25.28 -4.58 3.23
C GLU A 41 25.17 -4.11 1.78
N LEU A 42 24.01 -3.57 1.38
CA LEU A 42 23.75 -3.19 -0.02
C LEU A 42 23.75 -1.67 -0.24
N GLY A 43 23.86 -0.86 0.82
CA GLY A 43 23.66 0.58 0.72
C GLY A 43 22.25 0.97 0.25
N TRP A 44 21.27 0.06 0.36
CA TRP A 44 19.96 0.21 -0.27
C TRP A 44 18.88 0.62 0.73
N THR A 45 18.00 1.53 0.32
CA THR A 45 16.83 1.97 1.09
C THR A 45 15.64 2.22 0.17
N THR A 46 14.41 2.06 0.71
CA THR A 46 13.20 2.50 0.04
C THR A 46 13.16 4.03 -0.02
N LYS A 47 12.77 4.57 -1.18
CA LYS A 47 12.74 6.03 -1.42
C LYS A 47 11.33 6.59 -1.62
N ARG A 48 10.34 5.72 -1.76
CA ARG A 48 8.94 6.09 -2.05
C ARG A 48 8.12 5.91 -0.79
N SER A 49 7.25 6.88 -0.53
CA SER A 49 6.27 6.79 0.56
C SER A 49 5.10 5.88 0.16
N LEU A 50 4.23 5.57 1.13
CA LEU A 50 2.99 4.85 0.88
C LEU A 50 2.11 5.61 -0.11
N GLU A 51 1.93 6.91 0.08
CA GLU A 51 1.12 7.81 -0.75
C GLU A 51 1.57 7.79 -2.21
N THR A 52 2.89 7.91 -2.43
CA THR A 52 3.46 7.88 -3.78
C THR A 52 3.21 6.52 -4.44
N SER A 53 3.42 5.44 -3.69
CA SER A 53 3.21 4.07 -4.19
C SER A 53 1.75 3.81 -4.55
N LEU A 54 0.80 4.29 -3.74
CA LEU A 54 -0.64 4.16 -4.00
C LEU A 54 -1.07 5.02 -5.21
N ALA A 55 -0.56 6.25 -5.33
CA ALA A 55 -0.86 7.11 -6.46
C ALA A 55 -0.35 6.52 -7.79
N ASP A 56 0.86 5.95 -7.80
CA ASP A 56 1.42 5.31 -8.99
C ASP A 56 0.63 4.04 -9.36
N ALA A 57 0.24 3.23 -8.37
CA ALA A 57 -0.63 2.06 -8.59
C ALA A 57 -2.01 2.46 -9.16
N TRP A 58 -2.59 3.56 -8.68
CA TRP A 58 -3.87 4.05 -9.20
C TRP A 58 -3.77 4.56 -10.63
N LYS A 59 -2.72 5.31 -10.96
CA LYS A 59 -2.45 5.74 -12.35
C LYS A 59 -2.37 4.55 -13.28
N TRP A 60 -1.66 3.49 -12.89
CA TRP A 60 -1.63 2.23 -13.63
C TRP A 60 -3.02 1.61 -13.77
N GLN A 61 -3.80 1.52 -12.70
CA GLN A 61 -5.17 0.99 -12.77
C GLN A 61 -6.07 1.78 -13.73
N GLN A 62 -5.87 3.11 -13.84
CA GLN A 62 -6.61 3.96 -14.77
C GLN A 62 -6.23 3.71 -16.24
N THR A 63 -5.02 3.20 -16.54
CA THR A 63 -4.67 2.85 -17.92
C THR A 63 -5.41 1.61 -18.39
N LEU A 64 -5.64 0.63 -17.50
CA LEU A 64 -6.37 -0.60 -17.82
C LEU A 64 -7.85 -0.38 -18.16
N LYS A 65 -8.46 0.70 -17.65
CA LYS A 65 -9.87 1.05 -17.97
C LYS A 65 -10.04 1.68 -19.36
N ARG A 66 -8.93 2.02 -20.03
CA ARG A 66 -8.93 2.66 -21.36
C ARG A 66 -8.82 1.63 -22.50
N GLU A 67 -8.66 0.35 -22.16
CA GLU A 67 -8.73 -0.80 -23.06
C GLU A 67 -10.13 -1.44 -23.00
#